data_AF-S7S373-F1
#
_entry.id   AF-S7S373-F1
#
_cell.length_a   1.000
_cell.length_b   1.000
_cell.length_c   1.000
_cell.angle_alpha   90.00
_cell.angle_beta   90.00
_cell.angle_gamma   90.00
#
_symmetry.space_group_name_H-M   'P 1'
#
loop_
_entity.id
_entity.type
_entity.pdbx_description
1 polymer ?
#
loop_
_entity_poly.entity_id
_entity_poly.type
_entity_poly.pdbx_seq_one_letter_code
_entity_poly.pdbx_strand_id
1 'polypeptide(L)'
;MVYGAQDEEDEEHEDDDEDEVWGDGREEWLEIKKAKMCCRELVRTERNYLRCLRDLIDGETQTPPSPLLLAYLPALLAASNSFLAHLVSDPTPYGVSAAFLGCEDEMEAAFVAWCGIVGCVFADGTPSSRGRKAAKEGLSVGQRAKSGFFGKGLPSGEGRPSARSVSYVGTVDITGTGMFTAALGSGLKFPLAPLNVNAVAVAPKKSASSWRKSMPALGNFVVTPSNGSSSNSGASTIRLVGKRKHQKSGSTFFFASVENDGDDDSGKEKEKRKKRPTVRDLAIQPVQRVMRYVLQYKDLLNHTPASSPARALVERALEGATRIAAKCDRAQDNAAFLR
;
A
#
# COMPACT_ATOMS: atom_id res chain seq x y z
N MET A 1 -57.43 71.28 -21.83
CA MET A 1 -56.95 70.06 -21.15
C MET A 1 -56.10 69.33 -22.16
N VAL A 2 -54.78 69.38 -21.98
CA VAL A 2 -53.78 68.82 -22.90
C VAL A 2 -53.38 67.46 -22.34
N TYR A 3 -53.52 66.41 -23.15
CA TYR A 3 -53.08 65.05 -22.82
C TYR A 3 -51.55 65.00 -22.86
N GLY A 4 -50.93 64.69 -21.73
CA GLY A 4 -49.51 64.33 -21.65
C GLY A 4 -49.38 62.84 -21.91
N ALA A 5 -48.74 62.49 -23.04
CA ALA A 5 -48.20 61.16 -23.28
C ALA A 5 -46.90 61.04 -22.49
N GLN A 6 -46.84 60.08 -21.57
CA GLN A 6 -45.58 59.63 -20.97
C GLN A 6 -45.29 58.28 -21.61
N ASP A 7 -44.26 58.28 -22.46
CA ASP A 7 -43.64 57.09 -23.04
C ASP A 7 -42.98 56.32 -21.89
N GLU A 8 -43.51 55.13 -21.59
CA GLU A 8 -42.87 54.14 -20.73
C GLU A 8 -41.92 53.34 -21.63
N GLU A 9 -40.64 53.72 -21.63
CA GLU A 9 -39.57 52.96 -22.28
C GLU A 9 -39.27 51.71 -21.44
N ASP A 10 -39.62 50.55 -21.99
CA ASP A 10 -39.22 49.22 -21.51
C ASP A 10 -37.69 49.09 -21.59
N GLU A 11 -36.98 49.33 -20.49
CA GLU A 11 -35.58 48.94 -20.31
C GLU A 11 -35.51 47.41 -20.21
N GLU A 12 -35.29 46.75 -21.34
CA GLU A 12 -34.83 45.36 -21.40
C GLU A 12 -33.45 45.28 -20.72
N HIS A 13 -33.46 44.92 -19.44
CA HIS A 13 -32.26 44.60 -18.69
C HIS A 13 -31.67 43.32 -19.28
N GLU A 14 -30.64 43.48 -20.12
CA GLU A 14 -29.76 42.39 -20.52
C GLU A 14 -29.13 41.83 -19.24
N ASP A 15 -29.71 40.75 -18.72
CA ASP A 15 -29.12 39.90 -17.69
C ASP A 15 -27.87 39.25 -18.32
N ASP A 16 -26.76 40.00 -18.27
CA ASP A 16 -25.44 39.54 -18.67
C ASP A 16 -25.12 38.23 -17.92
N ASP A 17 -24.98 37.16 -18.69
CA ASP A 17 -24.64 35.79 -18.29
C ASP A 17 -23.22 35.72 -17.65
N GLU A 18 -23.02 36.31 -16.46
CA GLU A 18 -21.79 36.18 -15.66
C GLU A 18 -21.70 34.82 -14.90
N ASP A 19 -22.19 33.73 -15.50
CA ASP A 19 -22.27 32.41 -14.84
C ASP A 19 -20.96 31.58 -14.90
N GLU A 20 -19.85 32.10 -15.45
CA GLU A 20 -18.82 31.22 -16.03
C GLU A 20 -17.40 31.24 -15.45
N VAL A 21 -17.17 31.57 -14.16
CA VAL A 21 -15.79 31.52 -13.59
C VAL A 21 -15.66 30.98 -12.15
N TRP A 22 -16.56 30.09 -11.70
CA TRP A 22 -16.43 29.47 -10.36
C TRP A 22 -16.22 27.94 -10.38
N GLY A 23 -16.00 27.33 -11.56
CA GLY A 23 -15.84 25.89 -11.73
C GLY A 23 -14.50 25.32 -11.25
N ASP A 24 -13.39 26.00 -11.53
CA ASP A 24 -12.03 25.46 -11.39
C ASP A 24 -11.64 25.18 -9.91
N GLY A 25 -11.92 26.11 -9.00
CA GLY A 25 -11.54 25.96 -7.59
C GLY A 25 -12.28 24.85 -6.82
N ARG A 26 -13.44 24.40 -7.32
CA ARG A 26 -14.23 23.35 -6.65
C ARG A 26 -13.57 21.98 -6.82
N GLU A 27 -13.04 21.68 -8.00
CA GLU A 27 -12.39 20.40 -8.30
C GLU A 27 -11.08 20.27 -7.53
N GLU A 28 -10.24 21.31 -7.56
CA GLU A 28 -8.98 21.35 -6.81
C GLU A 28 -9.22 21.13 -5.31
N TRP A 29 -10.22 21.80 -4.73
CA TRP A 29 -10.55 21.62 -3.32
C TRP A 29 -10.98 20.18 -2.99
N LEU A 30 -11.73 19.52 -3.88
CA LEU A 30 -12.11 18.12 -3.71
C LEU A 30 -10.89 17.19 -3.77
N GLU A 31 -9.93 17.45 -4.65
CA GLU A 31 -8.69 16.68 -4.73
C GLU A 31 -7.84 16.81 -3.46
N ILE A 32 -7.64 18.04 -2.97
CA ILE A 32 -6.93 18.30 -1.70
C ILE A 32 -7.58 17.51 -0.56
N LYS A 33 -8.91 17.50 -0.51
CA LYS A 33 -9.65 16.77 0.52
C LYS A 33 -9.47 15.25 0.40
N LYS A 34 -9.44 14.71 -0.82
CA LYS A 34 -9.16 13.28 -1.08
C LYS A 34 -7.73 12.91 -0.69
N ALA A 35 -6.73 13.69 -1.11
CA ALA A 35 -5.33 13.47 -0.74
C ALA A 35 -5.12 13.46 0.78
N LYS A 36 -5.79 14.36 1.50
CA LYS A 36 -5.79 14.38 2.97
C LYS A 36 -6.40 13.11 3.57
N MET A 37 -7.44 12.54 2.98
CA MET A 37 -8.03 11.28 3.42
C MET A 37 -7.09 10.10 3.16
N CYS A 38 -6.41 10.06 2.00
CA CYS A 38 -5.40 9.04 1.69
C CYS A 38 -4.26 9.05 2.73
N CYS A 39 -3.74 10.23 3.10
CA CYS A 39 -2.71 10.36 4.13
C CYS A 39 -3.17 9.82 5.48
N ARG A 40 -4.40 10.16 5.91
CA ARG A 40 -4.97 9.66 7.18
C ARG A 40 -5.14 8.14 7.17
N GLU A 41 -5.57 7.58 6.04
CA GLU A 41 -5.71 6.13 5.89
C GLU A 41 -4.34 5.42 5.91
N LEU A 42 -3.30 6.02 5.34
CA LEU A 42 -1.93 5.52 5.46
C LEU A 42 -1.51 5.39 6.93
N VAL A 43 -1.67 6.46 7.72
CA VAL A 43 -1.36 6.46 9.17
C VAL A 43 -2.20 5.43 9.93
N ARG A 44 -3.52 5.40 9.69
CA ARG A 44 -4.43 4.46 10.36
C ARG A 44 -4.01 3.02 10.11
N THR A 45 -3.67 2.71 8.87
CA THR A 45 -3.35 1.34 8.45
C THR A 45 -1.96 0.93 8.90
N GLU A 46 -1.03 1.87 9.05
CA GLU A 46 0.28 1.62 9.63
C GLU A 46 0.18 1.28 11.12
N ARG A 47 -0.62 2.04 11.88
CA ARG A 47 -0.90 1.72 13.28
C ARG A 47 -1.53 0.35 13.45
N ASN A 48 -2.46 -0.02 12.55
CA ASN A 48 -3.07 -1.34 12.56
C ASN A 48 -2.05 -2.43 12.26
N TYR A 49 -1.20 -2.23 11.24
CA TYR A 49 -0.14 -3.16 10.88
C TYR A 49 0.84 -3.40 12.03
N LEU A 50 1.33 -2.32 12.67
CA LEU A 50 2.20 -2.42 13.84
C LEU A 50 1.55 -3.14 15.01
N ARG A 51 0.24 -2.98 15.23
CA ARG A 51 -0.49 -3.75 16.24
C ARG A 51 -0.42 -5.24 15.93
N CYS A 52 -0.70 -5.63 14.68
CA CYS A 52 -0.63 -7.02 14.24
C CYS A 52 0.78 -7.62 14.37
N LEU A 53 1.83 -6.83 14.11
CA LEU A 53 3.21 -7.28 14.33
C LEU A 53 3.53 -7.51 15.81
N ARG A 54 3.00 -6.66 16.69
CA ARG A 54 3.15 -6.83 18.14
C ARG A 54 2.36 -8.04 18.65
N ASP A 55 1.13 -8.23 18.20
CA ASP A 55 0.36 -9.43 18.53
C ASP A 55 1.12 -10.71 18.12
N LEU A 56 1.85 -10.67 17.00
CA LEU A 56 2.70 -11.77 16.55
C LEU A 56 3.95 -11.98 17.41
N ILE A 57 4.63 -10.91 17.84
CA ILE A 57 5.84 -11.02 18.69
C ILE A 57 5.51 -11.45 20.12
N ASP A 58 4.38 -10.99 20.65
CA ASP A 58 3.89 -11.32 22.00
C ASP A 58 3.31 -12.75 22.07
N GLY A 59 3.19 -13.44 20.92
CA GLY A 59 2.66 -14.79 20.84
C GLY A 59 1.15 -14.87 21.07
N GLU A 60 0.42 -13.77 20.82
CA GLU A 60 -1.05 -13.70 20.91
C GLU A 60 -1.75 -14.38 19.71
N THR A 61 -1.17 -15.49 19.25
CA THR A 61 -1.64 -16.33 18.16
C THR A 61 -2.18 -17.65 18.68
N GLN A 62 -2.94 -18.37 17.85
CA GLN A 62 -3.48 -19.69 18.22
C GLN A 62 -2.38 -20.73 18.51
N THR A 63 -1.26 -20.63 17.81
CA THR A 63 -0.06 -21.46 17.98
C THR A 63 1.15 -20.55 18.16
N PRO A 64 2.20 -20.94 18.88
CA PRO A 64 3.40 -20.13 18.98
C PRO A 64 4.04 -19.92 17.59
N PRO A 65 4.55 -18.72 17.27
CA PRO A 65 5.27 -18.47 16.03
C PRO A 65 6.61 -19.23 16.00
N SER A 66 7.05 -19.60 14.80
CA SER A 66 8.36 -20.26 14.61
C SER A 66 9.50 -19.35 15.10
N PRO A 67 10.53 -19.87 15.79
CA PRO A 67 11.70 -19.09 16.18
C PRO A 67 12.36 -18.35 15.01
N LEU A 68 12.28 -18.93 13.80
CA LEU A 68 12.79 -18.27 12.59
C LEU A 68 12.03 -16.98 12.28
N LEU A 69 10.70 -16.95 12.40
CA LEU A 69 9.92 -15.72 12.21
C LEU A 69 10.30 -14.65 13.25
N LEU A 70 10.42 -15.08 14.51
CA LEU A 70 10.76 -14.19 15.63
C LEU A 70 12.11 -13.50 15.44
N ALA A 71 13.06 -14.13 14.74
CA ALA A 71 14.36 -13.52 14.46
C ALA A 71 14.29 -12.30 13.51
N TYR A 72 13.31 -12.24 12.62
CA TYR A 72 13.16 -11.15 11.63
C TYR A 72 12.18 -10.05 12.06
N LEU A 73 11.28 -10.33 13.01
CA LEU A 73 10.28 -9.35 13.47
C LEU A 73 10.86 -8.07 14.07
N PRO A 74 11.97 -8.07 14.85
CA PRO A 74 12.51 -6.85 15.42
C PRO A 74 12.90 -5.81 14.37
N ALA A 75 13.49 -6.24 13.24
CA ALA A 75 13.86 -5.34 12.15
C ALA A 75 12.63 -4.71 11.47
N LEU A 76 11.60 -5.52 11.20
CA LEU A 76 10.32 -5.03 10.65
C LEU A 76 9.64 -4.03 11.59
N LEU A 77 9.58 -4.35 12.89
CA LEU A 77 9.00 -3.46 13.90
C LEU A 77 9.79 -2.16 13.99
N ALA A 78 11.12 -2.21 14.00
CA ALA A 78 11.95 -1.01 14.07
C ALA A 78 11.71 -0.08 12.87
N ALA A 79 11.79 -0.60 11.65
CA ALA A 79 11.55 0.18 10.42
C ALA A 79 10.12 0.76 10.39
N SER A 80 9.12 -0.05 10.71
CA SER A 80 7.71 0.37 10.69
C SER A 80 7.38 1.40 11.79
N ASN A 81 7.98 1.29 12.98
CA ASN A 81 7.82 2.30 14.03
C ASN A 81 8.48 3.63 13.66
N SER A 82 9.68 3.59 13.06
CA SER A 82 10.36 4.79 12.56
C SER A 82 9.48 5.49 11.50
N PHE A 83 8.99 4.73 10.52
CA PHE A 83 8.09 5.25 9.52
C PHE A 83 6.81 5.85 10.12
N LEU A 84 6.15 5.15 11.06
CA LEU A 84 4.96 5.67 11.74
C LEU A 84 5.25 6.97 12.51
N ALA A 85 6.40 7.08 13.17
CA ALA A 85 6.76 8.29 13.91
C ALA A 85 6.80 9.51 12.99
N HIS A 86 7.39 9.36 11.79
CA HIS A 86 7.41 10.43 10.79
C HIS A 86 6.03 10.70 10.17
N LEU A 87 5.23 9.66 9.89
CA LEU A 87 3.86 9.81 9.39
C LEU A 87 2.94 10.62 10.33
N VAL A 88 3.09 10.43 11.64
CA VAL A 88 2.27 11.12 12.65
C VAL A 88 2.73 12.57 12.83
N SER A 89 4.00 12.87 12.59
CA SER A 89 4.55 14.22 12.70
C SER A 89 3.96 15.17 11.65
N ASP A 90 3.79 14.71 10.41
CA ASP A 90 3.25 15.51 9.32
C ASP A 90 2.37 14.65 8.38
N PRO A 91 1.05 14.57 8.64
CA PRO A 91 0.11 13.77 7.85
C PRO A 91 -0.36 14.49 6.57
N THR A 92 0.55 15.20 5.88
CA THR A 92 0.33 15.84 4.58
C THR A 92 0.97 15.02 3.45
N PRO A 93 0.59 15.19 2.17
CA PRO A 93 1.22 14.47 1.05
C PRO A 93 2.74 14.64 1.00
N TYR A 94 3.24 15.84 1.36
CA TYR A 94 4.66 16.13 1.50
C TYR A 94 5.28 15.31 2.64
N GLY A 95 4.74 15.44 3.85
CA GLY A 95 5.26 14.79 5.05
C GLY A 95 5.27 13.26 4.96
N VAL A 96 4.20 12.66 4.46
CA VAL A 96 4.13 11.18 4.34
C VAL A 96 5.06 10.63 3.27
N SER A 97 5.35 11.39 2.21
CA SER A 97 6.29 10.98 1.17
C SER A 97 7.73 11.15 1.64
N ALA A 98 8.03 12.26 2.31
CA ALA A 98 9.34 12.49 2.93
C ALA A 98 9.63 11.45 4.02
N ALA A 99 8.64 11.09 4.84
CA ALA A 99 8.72 10.03 5.85
C ALA A 99 9.12 8.69 5.24
N PHE A 100 8.48 8.30 4.13
CA PHE A 100 8.77 7.02 3.48
C PHE A 100 10.17 7.00 2.85
N LEU A 101 10.54 8.07 2.15
CA LEU A 101 11.87 8.21 1.56
C LEU A 101 12.97 8.22 2.63
N GLY A 102 12.71 8.80 3.80
CA GLY A 102 13.65 8.81 4.92
C GLY A 102 13.83 7.47 5.63
N CYS A 103 12.91 6.51 5.44
CA CYS A 103 12.98 5.16 6.01
C CYS A 103 13.08 4.08 4.92
N GLU A 104 13.35 4.47 3.68
CA GLU A 104 13.20 3.60 2.51
C GLU A 104 14.14 2.39 2.59
N ASP A 105 15.40 2.63 2.96
CA ASP A 105 16.43 1.59 3.03
C ASP A 105 16.16 0.60 4.16
N GLU A 106 15.74 1.07 5.34
CA GLU A 106 15.40 0.18 6.47
C GLU A 106 14.14 -0.64 6.16
N MET A 107 13.12 -0.02 5.56
CA MET A 107 11.91 -0.71 5.13
C MET A 107 12.24 -1.77 4.08
N GLU A 108 13.03 -1.42 3.06
CA GLU A 108 13.45 -2.34 2.01
C GLU A 108 14.17 -3.55 2.61
N ALA A 109 15.21 -3.32 3.42
CA ALA A 109 16.00 -4.38 4.03
C ALA A 109 15.12 -5.32 4.87
N ALA A 110 14.23 -4.76 5.70
CA ALA A 110 13.36 -5.55 6.56
C ALA A 110 12.32 -6.36 5.78
N PHE A 111 11.66 -5.76 4.78
CA PHE A 111 10.65 -6.46 3.98
C PHE A 111 11.25 -7.53 3.08
N VAL A 112 12.39 -7.26 2.44
CA VAL A 112 13.08 -8.24 1.57
C VAL A 112 13.55 -9.45 2.39
N ALA A 113 14.16 -9.20 3.55
CA ALA A 113 14.59 -10.26 4.46
C ALA A 113 13.40 -11.13 4.93
N TRP A 114 12.28 -10.51 5.29
CA TRP A 114 11.05 -11.22 5.65
C TRP A 114 10.49 -12.05 4.50
N CYS A 115 10.42 -11.48 3.30
CA CYS A 115 9.90 -12.15 2.12
C CYS A 115 10.73 -13.38 1.74
N GLY A 116 12.04 -13.36 1.98
CA GLY A 116 12.92 -14.50 1.75
C GLY A 116 12.66 -15.71 2.67
N ILE A 117 12.14 -15.49 3.89
CA ILE A 117 11.95 -16.59 4.87
C ILE A 117 10.49 -17.04 5.01
N VAL A 118 9.52 -16.15 4.77
CA VAL A 118 8.10 -16.45 5.00
C VAL A 118 7.58 -17.59 4.12
N GLY A 119 8.13 -17.74 2.90
CA GLY A 119 7.79 -18.82 1.99
C GLY A 119 8.16 -20.21 2.54
N CYS A 120 9.31 -20.33 3.23
CA CYS A 120 9.77 -21.57 3.85
C CYS A 120 8.83 -22.00 4.98
N VAL A 121 8.48 -21.07 5.87
CA VAL A 121 7.65 -21.34 7.05
C VAL A 121 6.27 -21.92 6.70
N PHE A 122 5.70 -21.55 5.54
CA PHE A 122 4.39 -22.04 5.14
C PHE A 122 4.38 -23.35 4.36
N ALA A 123 5.52 -23.81 3.83
CA ALA A 123 5.55 -25.06 3.08
C ALA A 123 5.72 -26.31 3.94
N ASP A 124 6.36 -26.19 5.10
CA ASP A 124 6.61 -27.31 6.01
C ASP A 124 5.31 -27.92 6.58
N GLY A 125 4.19 -27.18 6.54
CA GLY A 125 2.91 -27.58 7.11
C GLY A 125 2.00 -28.42 6.23
N THR A 126 2.36 -28.67 4.97
CA THR A 126 1.60 -29.60 4.12
C THR A 126 2.57 -30.61 3.52
N PRO A 127 2.47 -31.92 3.85
CA PRO A 127 3.11 -32.95 3.05
C PRO A 127 2.43 -32.91 1.69
N SER A 128 2.95 -32.07 0.81
CA SER A 128 2.51 -31.99 -0.57
C SER A 128 2.92 -33.30 -1.19
N SER A 129 1.99 -34.24 -1.18
CA SER A 129 1.92 -35.43 -2.02
C SER A 129 1.80 -35.05 -3.51
N ARG A 130 2.49 -33.99 -3.95
CA ARG A 130 3.02 -33.92 -5.31
C ARG A 130 4.04 -35.02 -5.42
N GLY A 131 3.53 -36.24 -5.50
CA GLY A 131 4.14 -37.32 -6.23
C GLY A 131 4.47 -36.73 -7.58
N ARG A 132 5.73 -36.32 -7.72
CA ARG A 132 6.47 -36.57 -8.94
C ARG A 132 6.33 -38.07 -9.14
N LYS A 133 5.24 -38.50 -9.80
CA LYS A 133 5.32 -39.60 -10.74
C LYS A 133 6.43 -39.15 -11.67
N ALA A 134 7.66 -39.51 -11.30
CA ALA A 134 8.70 -39.75 -12.26
C ALA A 134 8.03 -40.63 -13.30
N ALA A 135 7.64 -40.01 -14.42
CA ALA A 135 7.35 -40.72 -15.63
C ALA A 135 8.65 -41.48 -15.91
N LYS A 136 8.67 -42.73 -15.44
CA LYS A 136 9.60 -43.75 -15.86
C LYS A 136 9.40 -43.79 -17.37
N GLU A 137 10.28 -43.11 -18.10
CA GLU A 137 10.48 -43.32 -19.52
C GLU A 137 10.80 -44.81 -19.69
N GLY A 138 9.73 -45.58 -19.90
CA GLY A 138 9.84 -46.88 -20.52
C GLY A 138 10.24 -46.62 -21.95
N LEU A 139 11.48 -46.97 -22.28
CA LEU A 139 11.88 -47.37 -23.62
C LEU A 139 10.76 -48.25 -24.21
N SER A 140 10.01 -47.72 -25.16
CA SER A 140 9.36 -48.55 -26.16
C SER A 140 9.90 -48.11 -27.51
N VAL A 141 10.84 -48.91 -27.99
CA VAL A 141 11.26 -48.96 -29.38
C VAL A 141 10.02 -49.30 -30.21
N GLY A 142 9.53 -48.33 -30.96
CA GLY A 142 8.39 -48.48 -31.86
C GLY A 142 8.69 -47.78 -33.18
N GLN A 143 9.31 -48.52 -34.09
CA GLN A 143 9.47 -48.13 -35.49
C GLN A 143 8.08 -47.85 -36.12
N ARG A 144 7.88 -46.70 -36.77
CA ARG A 144 7.16 -46.66 -38.06
C ARG A 144 7.37 -45.36 -38.83
N ALA A 145 7.79 -45.53 -40.08
CA ALA A 145 8.08 -44.52 -41.08
C ALA A 145 6.83 -43.86 -41.70
N LYS A 146 7.07 -42.70 -42.35
CA LYS A 146 6.48 -42.12 -43.59
C LYS A 146 6.12 -40.63 -43.40
N SER A 147 6.91 -39.69 -43.92
CA SER A 147 6.98 -39.16 -45.31
C SER A 147 6.13 -37.91 -45.52
N GLY A 148 6.73 -36.83 -46.04
CA GLY A 148 6.01 -35.64 -46.56
C GLY A 148 6.61 -34.33 -46.04
N PHE A 149 7.63 -33.69 -46.63
CA PHE A 149 7.70 -33.03 -47.94
C PHE A 149 7.38 -31.51 -47.89
N PHE A 150 8.46 -30.71 -48.01
CA PHE A 150 8.64 -29.38 -48.63
C PHE A 150 8.15 -28.06 -48.01
N GLY A 151 9.08 -27.08 -48.03
CA GLY A 151 8.83 -25.63 -48.03
C GLY A 151 9.87 -24.83 -47.23
N LYS A 152 11.17 -24.83 -47.60
CA LYS A 152 11.87 -23.76 -48.37
C LYS A 152 11.57 -22.33 -47.92
N GLY A 153 12.59 -21.62 -47.40
CA GLY A 153 12.56 -20.14 -47.28
C GLY A 153 13.56 -19.50 -46.31
N LEU A 154 14.87 -19.55 -46.64
CA LEU A 154 15.91 -18.58 -46.22
C LEU A 154 15.58 -17.17 -46.80
N PRO A 155 16.09 -16.02 -46.29
CA PRO A 155 17.53 -15.71 -46.12
C PRO A 155 17.90 -15.13 -44.74
N SER A 156 19.07 -15.44 -44.18
CA SER A 156 20.39 -14.83 -44.50
C SER A 156 20.41 -13.31 -44.24
N GLY A 157 20.90 -12.95 -43.06
CA GLY A 157 21.24 -11.58 -42.67
C GLY A 157 22.47 -11.61 -41.77
N GLU A 158 23.64 -11.62 -42.40
CA GLU A 158 24.94 -11.37 -41.77
C GLU A 158 25.01 -9.92 -41.25
N GLY A 159 25.60 -9.72 -40.07
CA GLY A 159 25.76 -8.38 -39.51
C GLY A 159 26.29 -8.33 -38.08
N ARG A 160 27.46 -8.93 -37.83
CA ARG A 160 28.44 -8.44 -36.84
C ARG A 160 29.52 -7.68 -37.64
N PRO A 161 30.27 -6.70 -37.09
CA PRO A 161 30.67 -6.58 -35.69
C PRO A 161 30.62 -5.14 -35.14
N SER A 162 30.91 -4.95 -33.85
CA SER A 162 31.91 -3.98 -33.38
C SER A 162 31.74 -3.71 -31.88
N ALA A 163 32.55 -4.40 -31.09
CA ALA A 163 32.84 -4.01 -29.72
C ALA A 163 33.61 -2.69 -29.74
N ARG A 164 33.05 -1.62 -29.15
CA ARG A 164 33.82 -0.45 -28.70
C ARG A 164 34.07 -0.62 -27.21
N SER A 165 35.26 -1.08 -26.86
CA SER A 165 35.82 -0.88 -25.53
C SER A 165 36.15 0.60 -25.38
N VAL A 166 35.46 1.29 -24.47
CA VAL A 166 35.86 2.63 -24.02
C VAL A 166 36.78 2.42 -22.82
N SER A 167 38.09 2.42 -23.07
CA SER A 167 39.11 2.59 -22.06
C SER A 167 39.28 4.10 -21.82
N TYR A 168 38.80 4.59 -20.67
CA TYR A 168 39.14 5.93 -20.21
C TYR A 168 40.46 5.84 -19.43
N VAL A 169 41.57 6.00 -20.13
CA VAL A 169 42.88 6.33 -19.53
C VAL A 169 43.02 7.84 -19.66
N GLY A 170 42.68 8.54 -18.59
CA GLY A 170 42.93 9.97 -18.41
C GLY A 170 44.02 10.15 -17.35
N THR A 171 45.28 10.12 -17.76
CA THR A 171 46.40 10.67 -17.00
C THR A 171 46.37 12.18 -17.14
N VAL A 172 46.04 12.88 -16.06
CA VAL A 172 46.20 14.33 -15.96
C VAL A 172 47.15 14.59 -14.81
N ASP A 173 48.43 14.73 -15.13
CA ASP A 173 49.40 15.43 -14.30
C ASP A 173 49.07 16.93 -14.38
N ILE A 174 48.38 17.45 -13.37
CA ILE A 174 48.39 18.88 -13.08
C ILE A 174 48.91 19.05 -11.67
N THR A 175 50.22 19.34 -11.62
CA THR A 175 50.88 20.08 -10.56
C THR A 175 50.10 21.35 -10.26
N GLY A 176 49.29 21.30 -9.21
CA GLY A 176 48.47 22.41 -8.74
C GLY A 176 48.39 22.37 -7.22
N THR A 177 49.40 22.97 -6.60
CA THR A 177 49.52 23.24 -5.17
C THR A 177 48.25 23.93 -4.65
N GLY A 178 47.43 23.19 -3.90
CA GLY A 178 46.19 23.71 -3.32
C GLY A 178 45.84 22.95 -2.06
N MET A 179 46.11 23.58 -0.92
CA MET A 179 45.82 23.09 0.42
C MET A 179 44.31 22.82 0.62
N PHE A 180 43.92 21.57 0.81
CA PHE A 180 42.74 21.22 1.60
C PHE A 180 43.12 20.15 2.61
N THR A 181 43.35 20.64 3.82
CA THR A 181 43.81 19.92 5.00
C THR A 181 42.64 19.16 5.64
N ALA A 182 42.82 17.84 5.74
CA ALA A 182 42.44 16.93 6.83
C ALA A 182 41.06 17.06 7.52
N ALA A 183 40.26 16.00 7.41
CA ALA A 183 39.60 15.33 8.54
C ALA A 183 38.95 13.99 8.12
N LEU A 184 39.74 13.03 7.62
CA LEU A 184 39.31 11.62 7.54
C LEU A 184 39.84 10.89 8.78
N GLY A 185 39.02 10.91 9.83
CA GLY A 185 39.20 10.11 11.03
C GLY A 185 38.92 8.65 10.73
N SER A 186 39.98 7.86 10.78
CA SER A 186 40.02 6.41 10.76
C SER A 186 39.09 5.76 11.80
N GLY A 187 38.40 4.69 11.40
CA GLY A 187 38.17 3.55 12.29
C GLY A 187 36.80 3.44 12.99
N LEU A 188 35.74 3.13 12.24
CA LEU A 188 34.59 2.42 12.81
C LEU A 188 34.82 0.91 12.72
N LYS A 189 35.57 0.40 13.71
CA LYS A 189 35.53 -1.00 14.12
C LYS A 189 34.18 -1.18 14.82
N PHE A 190 33.29 -2.02 14.28
CA PHE A 190 32.06 -2.43 14.99
C PHE A 190 32.41 -3.54 15.99
N PRO A 191 32.49 -3.28 17.31
CA PRO A 191 32.39 -4.36 18.27
C PRO A 191 30.92 -4.81 18.34
N LEU A 192 30.66 -6.07 17.96
CA LEU A 192 29.48 -6.78 18.40
C LEU A 192 29.57 -6.91 19.93
N ALA A 193 28.91 -6.01 20.65
CA ALA A 193 28.71 -6.12 22.09
C ALA A 193 27.44 -6.96 22.36
N PRO A 194 27.46 -7.82 23.40
CA PRO A 194 26.32 -8.66 23.75
C PRO A 194 25.15 -7.83 24.28
N LEU A 195 23.94 -8.17 23.81
CA LEU A 195 22.68 -7.60 24.28
C LEU A 195 22.50 -7.90 25.79
N ASN A 196 22.70 -6.88 26.62
CA ASN A 196 22.28 -6.86 28.01
C ASN A 196 20.90 -6.20 28.08
N VAL A 197 19.85 -7.01 28.07
CA VAL A 197 18.47 -6.59 28.32
C VAL A 197 18.22 -6.60 29.82
N ASN A 198 18.48 -5.49 30.50
CA ASN A 198 17.85 -5.21 31.79
C ASN A 198 17.85 -3.71 32.12
N ALA A 199 16.69 -3.27 32.59
CA ALA A 199 16.41 -2.07 33.39
C ALA A 199 16.44 -0.69 32.69
N VAL A 200 15.28 -0.29 32.15
CA VAL A 200 14.79 1.09 32.35
C VAL A 200 13.30 1.02 32.73
N ALA A 201 13.04 1.27 34.01
CA ALA A 201 11.71 1.54 34.54
C ALA A 201 11.35 3.01 34.24
N VAL A 202 10.27 3.23 33.48
CA VAL A 202 9.64 4.55 33.34
C VAL A 202 8.18 4.44 33.75
N ALA A 203 7.80 5.29 34.70
CA ALA A 203 6.49 5.37 35.32
C ALA A 203 5.39 5.83 34.33
N PRO A 204 4.11 5.45 34.55
CA PRO A 204 3.01 5.81 33.66
C PRO A 204 2.42 7.17 34.02
N LYS A 205 2.40 8.12 33.08
CA LYS A 205 1.51 9.29 33.14
C LYS A 205 0.32 9.05 32.22
N LYS A 206 -0.84 8.83 32.85
CA LYS A 206 -2.16 8.79 32.20
C LYS A 206 -2.51 10.21 31.74
N SER A 207 -2.69 10.41 30.44
CA SER A 207 -3.41 11.57 29.90
C SER A 207 -4.46 11.06 28.93
N ALA A 208 -5.69 10.98 29.41
CA ALA A 208 -6.86 10.69 28.63
C ALA A 208 -7.35 11.99 28.00
N SER A 209 -7.27 12.10 26.68
CA SER A 209 -8.06 13.08 25.93
C SER A 209 -9.08 12.33 25.09
N SER A 210 -10.32 12.35 25.59
CA SER A 210 -11.52 11.91 24.91
C SER A 210 -11.82 12.86 23.75
N TRP A 211 -11.65 12.37 22.52
CA TRP A 211 -12.20 13.00 21.33
C TRP A 211 -13.19 12.01 20.70
N ARG A 212 -14.40 11.96 21.26
CA ARG A 212 -15.56 11.41 20.56
C ARG A 212 -16.09 12.46 19.61
N LYS A 213 -16.11 12.18 18.31
CA LYS A 213 -17.05 12.78 17.37
C LYS A 213 -17.45 11.71 16.35
N SER A 214 -18.72 11.34 16.44
CA SER A 214 -19.48 10.49 15.54
C SER A 214 -19.31 10.93 14.08
N MET A 215 -19.17 9.96 13.17
CA MET A 215 -19.42 10.14 11.75
C MET A 215 -20.40 9.06 11.27
N PRO A 216 -21.37 9.42 10.41
CA PRO A 216 -22.34 8.48 9.86
C PRO A 216 -21.67 7.59 8.80
N ALA A 217 -22.11 6.32 8.75
CA ALA A 217 -21.74 5.39 7.70
C ALA A 217 -22.30 5.90 6.36
N LEU A 218 -21.43 6.32 5.44
CA LEU A 218 -21.81 6.60 4.06
C LEU A 218 -22.02 5.26 3.34
N GLY A 219 -23.28 4.95 3.08
CA GLY A 219 -23.69 3.85 2.22
C GLY A 219 -23.30 4.09 0.76
N ASN A 220 -23.01 3.00 0.05
CA ASN A 220 -22.69 2.99 -1.37
C ASN A 220 -23.81 3.65 -2.19
N PHE A 221 -23.54 4.83 -2.74
CA PHE A 221 -24.39 5.47 -3.74
C PHE A 221 -24.06 4.84 -5.11
N VAL A 222 -24.89 3.90 -5.55
CA VAL A 222 -24.88 3.39 -6.93
C VAL A 222 -25.72 4.36 -7.76
N VAL A 223 -25.05 5.18 -8.59
CA VAL A 223 -25.70 5.96 -9.63
C VAL A 223 -25.95 5.06 -10.84
N THR A 224 -27.21 4.77 -11.15
CA THR A 224 -27.61 4.24 -12.47
C THR A 224 -28.20 5.38 -13.29
N PRO A 225 -27.79 5.59 -14.55
CA PRO A 225 -28.45 6.57 -15.41
C PRO A 225 -29.78 5.97 -15.92
N SER A 226 -30.88 6.68 -15.72
CA SER A 226 -32.16 6.40 -16.38
C SER A 226 -32.51 7.56 -17.30
N ASN A 227 -32.60 7.25 -18.59
CA ASN A 227 -33.05 8.12 -19.67
C ASN A 227 -34.59 8.08 -19.76
N GLY A 228 -35.24 9.24 -19.93
CA GLY A 228 -36.56 9.36 -20.56
C GLY A 228 -37.82 9.53 -19.68
N SER A 229 -38.30 10.78 -19.64
CA SER A 229 -39.67 11.22 -19.97
C SER A 229 -40.90 10.92 -19.08
N SER A 230 -41.65 12.02 -18.85
CA SER A 230 -43.11 12.17 -18.67
C SER A 230 -43.77 12.03 -17.28
N SER A 231 -44.36 13.16 -16.85
CA SER A 231 -45.59 13.40 -16.07
C SER A 231 -46.35 12.19 -15.49
N ASN A 232 -46.65 12.18 -14.19
CA ASN A 232 -47.96 12.58 -13.63
C ASN A 232 -48.03 12.31 -12.11
N SER A 233 -48.92 13.05 -11.46
CA SER A 233 -49.32 13.02 -10.05
C SER A 233 -49.85 11.67 -9.58
N GLY A 234 -49.59 11.29 -8.32
CA GLY A 234 -50.33 10.22 -7.66
C GLY A 234 -49.64 9.63 -6.44
N ALA A 235 -50.14 9.94 -5.25
CA ALA A 235 -49.75 9.32 -3.99
C ALA A 235 -50.00 7.81 -4.01
N SER A 236 -49.03 7.02 -3.57
CA SER A 236 -49.24 5.59 -3.25
C SER A 236 -48.22 5.09 -2.23
N THR A 237 -48.76 4.68 -1.09
CA THR A 237 -48.15 3.94 0.00
C THR A 237 -47.64 2.59 -0.48
N ILE A 238 -46.35 2.28 -0.31
CA ILE A 238 -45.79 0.94 -0.55
C ILE A 238 -45.11 0.41 0.72
N ARG A 239 -45.68 -0.68 1.26
CA ARG A 239 -45.06 -1.52 2.29
C ARG A 239 -44.06 -2.45 1.61
N LEU A 240 -42.83 -2.54 2.13
CA LEU A 240 -41.82 -3.50 1.71
C LEU A 240 -41.49 -4.47 2.86
N VAL A 241 -42.14 -5.64 2.83
CA VAL A 241 -41.66 -6.87 3.48
C VAL A 241 -40.76 -7.58 2.47
N GLY A 242 -39.49 -7.77 2.82
CA GLY A 242 -38.51 -8.43 1.96
C GLY A 242 -37.37 -9.06 2.74
N LYS A 243 -37.58 -10.28 3.24
CA LYS A 243 -36.52 -11.19 3.68
C LYS A 243 -35.70 -11.62 2.45
N ARG A 244 -34.47 -11.14 2.30
CA ARG A 244 -33.47 -11.74 1.38
C ARG A 244 -32.23 -12.16 2.13
N LYS A 245 -32.08 -13.47 2.26
CA LYS A 245 -30.90 -14.19 2.74
C LYS A 245 -29.90 -14.26 1.58
N HIS A 246 -28.94 -13.34 1.53
CA HIS A 246 -27.78 -13.45 0.64
C HIS A 246 -26.55 -13.91 1.44
N GLN A 247 -26.16 -15.17 1.21
CA GLN A 247 -24.81 -15.65 1.41
C GLN A 247 -23.93 -14.92 0.39
N LYS A 248 -23.17 -13.89 0.82
CA LYS A 248 -22.02 -13.40 0.07
C LYS A 248 -20.77 -13.80 0.84
N SER A 249 -20.15 -14.88 0.37
CA SER A 249 -18.75 -15.19 0.62
C SER A 249 -17.92 -14.16 -0.13
N GLY A 250 -17.79 -12.97 0.44
CA GLY A 250 -16.84 -11.95 0.00
C GLY A 250 -15.74 -11.90 1.03
N SER A 251 -14.57 -12.46 0.69
CA SER A 251 -13.32 -12.30 1.44
C SER A 251 -12.86 -10.85 1.31
N THR A 252 -13.57 -9.97 1.98
CA THR A 252 -13.10 -8.61 2.23
C THR A 252 -12.33 -8.70 3.54
N PHE A 253 -11.00 -8.69 3.44
CA PHE A 253 -10.10 -8.48 4.58
C PHE A 253 -10.29 -7.06 5.12
N PHE A 254 -11.47 -6.79 5.70
CA PHE A 254 -11.67 -5.64 6.56
C PHE A 254 -11.19 -6.04 7.95
N PHE A 255 -10.00 -5.57 8.32
CA PHE A 255 -9.64 -5.42 9.72
C PHE A 255 -10.56 -4.34 10.31
N ALA A 256 -11.76 -4.75 10.69
CA ALA A 256 -12.65 -3.94 11.51
C ALA A 256 -11.98 -3.79 12.89
N SER A 257 -11.34 -2.64 13.11
CA SER A 257 -10.94 -2.20 14.45
C SER A 257 -12.17 -2.24 15.35
N VAL A 258 -12.19 -3.16 16.30
CA VAL A 258 -13.19 -3.19 17.38
C VAL A 258 -12.86 -2.03 18.31
N GLU A 259 -13.60 -0.95 18.19
CA GLU A 259 -13.69 0.10 19.20
C GLU A 259 -14.66 -0.39 20.28
N ASN A 260 -14.15 -0.53 21.50
CA ASN A 260 -14.87 -1.01 22.66
C ASN A 260 -15.18 0.21 23.53
N ASP A 261 -16.44 0.63 23.57
CA ASP A 261 -16.93 1.64 24.47
C ASP A 261 -18.25 1.12 25.05
N GLY A 262 -18.22 0.81 26.35
CA GLY A 262 -19.39 0.33 27.08
C GLY A 262 -20.28 1.49 27.53
N ASP A 263 -21.57 1.22 27.64
CA ASP A 263 -22.31 1.40 28.90
C ASP A 263 -23.66 0.67 28.84
N ASP A 264 -24.01 0.05 29.96
CA ASP A 264 -25.30 -0.40 30.49
C ASP A 264 -26.41 -1.00 29.57
N ASP A 265 -26.68 -2.30 29.71
CA ASP A 265 -27.87 -2.80 30.41
C ASP A 265 -28.08 -4.32 30.18
N SER A 266 -28.40 -4.97 31.28
CA SER A 266 -28.54 -6.38 31.59
C SER A 266 -29.29 -7.26 30.57
N GLY A 267 -28.57 -8.15 29.85
CA GLY A 267 -29.26 -9.12 29.01
C GLY A 267 -28.42 -10.19 28.30
N LYS A 268 -27.81 -11.13 29.04
CA LYS A 268 -27.29 -12.42 28.53
C LYS A 268 -26.46 -12.29 27.24
N GLU A 269 -25.42 -11.47 27.26
CA GLU A 269 -24.44 -11.40 26.19
C GLU A 269 -23.65 -12.70 26.09
N LYS A 270 -23.81 -13.41 24.97
CA LYS A 270 -22.82 -14.37 24.50
C LYS A 270 -21.54 -13.60 24.25
N GLU A 271 -20.67 -13.55 25.25
CA GLU A 271 -19.31 -13.07 25.19
C GLU A 271 -18.65 -13.70 23.96
N LYS A 272 -18.62 -12.97 22.85
CA LYS A 272 -17.98 -13.41 21.61
C LYS A 272 -16.48 -13.34 21.89
N ARG A 273 -15.94 -14.40 22.49
CA ARG A 273 -14.50 -14.61 22.66
C ARG A 273 -13.86 -14.35 21.30
N LYS A 274 -13.18 -13.21 21.17
CA LYS A 274 -12.47 -12.82 19.95
C LYS A 274 -11.48 -13.94 19.69
N LYS A 275 -11.70 -14.69 18.61
CA LYS A 275 -10.80 -15.80 18.25
C LYS A 275 -9.43 -15.19 17.98
N ARG A 276 -8.40 -15.70 18.67
CA ARG A 276 -7.01 -15.32 18.41
C ARG A 276 -6.69 -15.56 16.93
N PRO A 277 -5.96 -14.66 16.24
CA PRO A 277 -5.55 -14.87 14.86
C PRO A 277 -4.59 -16.07 14.75
N THR A 278 -4.53 -16.70 13.58
CA THR A 278 -3.50 -17.72 13.34
C THR A 278 -2.15 -17.05 13.06
N VAL A 279 -1.04 -17.74 13.31
CA VAL A 279 0.31 -17.25 12.95
C VAL A 279 0.37 -16.89 11.47
N ARG A 280 -0.29 -17.69 10.61
CA ARG A 280 -0.34 -17.47 9.17
C ARG A 280 -1.03 -16.16 8.79
N ASP A 281 -2.14 -15.83 9.44
CA ASP A 281 -2.91 -14.61 9.16
C ASP A 281 -2.11 -13.35 9.50
N LEU A 282 -1.26 -13.41 10.53
CA LEU A 282 -0.38 -12.30 10.91
C LEU A 282 0.91 -12.27 10.09
N ALA A 283 1.54 -13.43 9.86
CA ALA A 283 2.83 -13.51 9.18
C ALA A 283 2.74 -13.19 7.67
N ILE A 284 1.54 -13.26 7.07
CA ILE A 284 1.33 -12.81 5.68
C ILE A 284 1.21 -11.28 5.56
N GLN A 285 0.97 -10.56 6.66
CA GLN A 285 0.73 -9.11 6.64
C GLN A 285 1.91 -8.31 6.04
N PRO A 286 3.19 -8.58 6.35
CA PRO A 286 4.29 -7.79 5.78
C PRO A 286 4.36 -7.88 4.25
N VAL A 287 4.12 -9.06 3.69
CA VAL A 287 4.06 -9.27 2.23
C VAL A 287 2.93 -8.44 1.62
N GLN A 288 1.74 -8.49 2.24
CA GLN A 288 0.58 -7.70 1.79
C GLN A 288 0.83 -6.19 1.94
N ARG A 289 1.59 -5.77 2.97
CA ARG A 289 1.85 -4.37 3.28
C ARG A 289 2.68 -3.69 2.20
N VAL A 290 3.68 -4.38 1.65
CA VAL A 290 4.52 -3.85 0.56
C VAL A 290 3.66 -3.43 -0.64
N MET A 291 2.73 -4.29 -1.05
CA MET A 291 1.82 -3.97 -2.15
C MET A 291 0.82 -2.87 -1.80
N ARG A 292 0.42 -2.80 -0.53
CA ARG A 292 -0.46 -1.74 -0.06
C ARG A 292 0.20 -0.36 -0.16
N TYR A 293 1.51 -0.23 0.10
CA TYR A 293 2.21 1.04 -0.11
C TYR A 293 2.18 1.50 -1.56
N VAL A 294 2.44 0.60 -2.51
CA VAL A 294 2.37 0.94 -3.94
C VAL A 294 0.98 1.48 -4.30
N LEU A 295 -0.09 0.81 -3.84
CA LEU A 295 -1.46 1.26 -4.11
C LEU A 295 -1.78 2.59 -3.42
N GLN A 296 -1.36 2.77 -2.16
CA GLN A 296 -1.61 3.99 -1.40
C GLN A 296 -0.86 5.20 -2.00
N TYR A 297 0.38 5.03 -2.46
CA TYR A 297 1.11 6.11 -3.13
C TYR A 297 0.58 6.40 -4.54
N LYS A 298 0.07 5.40 -5.28
CA LYS A 298 -0.66 5.64 -6.54
C LYS A 298 -1.93 6.47 -6.31
N ASP A 299 -2.71 6.11 -5.30
CA ASP A 299 -3.94 6.82 -4.95
C ASP A 299 -3.65 8.25 -4.48
N LEU A 300 -2.63 8.42 -3.63
CA LEU A 300 -2.16 9.74 -3.20
C LEU A 300 -1.69 10.59 -4.39
N LEU A 301 -0.97 9.98 -5.34
CA LEU A 301 -0.50 10.66 -6.54
C LEU A 301 -1.69 11.14 -7.39
N ASN A 302 -2.71 10.30 -7.58
CA ASN A 302 -3.90 10.67 -8.36
C ASN A 302 -4.69 11.86 -7.78
N HIS A 303 -4.47 12.20 -6.51
CA HIS A 303 -5.15 13.32 -5.83
C HIS A 303 -4.19 14.48 -5.49
N THR A 304 -2.94 14.41 -5.93
CA THR A 304 -1.97 15.49 -5.75
C THR A 304 -1.83 16.25 -7.07
N PRO A 305 -2.29 17.50 -7.17
CA PRO A 305 -2.26 18.25 -8.42
C PRO A 305 -0.81 18.49 -8.87
N ALA A 306 -0.60 18.63 -10.18
CA ALA A 306 0.73 18.82 -10.76
C ALA A 306 1.42 20.13 -10.33
N SER A 307 0.62 21.14 -9.96
CA SER A 307 1.09 22.40 -9.37
C SER A 307 1.58 22.26 -7.92
N SER A 308 1.25 21.16 -7.24
CA SER A 308 1.62 20.96 -5.84
C SER A 308 3.12 20.71 -5.69
N PRO A 309 3.81 21.39 -4.75
CA PRO A 309 5.21 21.11 -4.47
C PRO A 309 5.47 19.69 -3.92
N ALA A 310 4.43 19.02 -3.40
CA ALA A 310 4.55 17.64 -2.91
C ALA A 310 4.61 16.59 -4.03
N ARG A 311 4.17 16.94 -5.25
CA ARG A 311 4.00 15.99 -6.37
C ARG A 311 5.25 15.16 -6.64
N ALA A 312 6.40 15.82 -6.83
CA ALA A 312 7.66 15.15 -7.13
C ALA A 312 8.12 14.19 -6.01
N LEU A 313 7.81 14.49 -4.74
CA LEU A 313 8.12 13.59 -3.63
C LEU A 313 7.21 12.37 -3.61
N VAL A 314 5.91 12.55 -3.90
CA VAL A 314 4.96 11.44 -3.99
C VAL A 314 5.36 10.49 -5.13
N GLU A 315 5.80 11.02 -6.27
CA GLU A 315 6.31 10.22 -7.40
C GLU A 315 7.55 9.41 -7.01
N ARG A 316 8.54 10.03 -6.36
CA ARG A 316 9.72 9.31 -5.85
C ARG A 316 9.36 8.26 -4.80
N ALA A 317 8.43 8.54 -3.90
CA ALA A 317 7.97 7.55 -2.92
C ALA A 317 7.27 6.36 -3.59
N LEU A 318 6.49 6.60 -4.65
CA LEU A 318 5.87 5.53 -5.45
C LEU A 318 6.91 4.66 -6.17
N GLU A 319 7.93 5.28 -6.78
CA GLU A 319 9.06 4.56 -7.39
C GLU A 319 9.77 3.68 -6.36
N GLY A 320 10.02 4.24 -5.18
CA GLY A 320 10.61 3.52 -4.06
C GLY A 320 9.78 2.32 -3.61
N ALA A 321 8.49 2.51 -3.35
CA ALA A 321 7.58 1.43 -2.99
C ALA A 321 7.53 0.33 -4.07
N THR A 322 7.54 0.71 -5.35
CA THR A 322 7.55 -0.24 -6.49
C THR A 322 8.86 -1.02 -6.55
N ARG A 323 10.00 -0.37 -6.28
CA ARG A 323 11.31 -1.01 -6.19
C ARG A 323 11.38 -2.03 -5.07
N ILE A 324 10.89 -1.69 -3.87
CA ILE A 324 10.82 -2.58 -2.71
C ILE A 324 9.96 -3.81 -3.06
N ALA A 325 8.79 -3.61 -3.67
CA ALA A 325 7.92 -4.69 -4.10
C ALA A 325 8.63 -5.67 -5.04
N ALA A 326 9.28 -5.17 -6.09
CA ALA A 326 10.00 -6.02 -7.02
C ALA A 326 11.16 -6.79 -6.37
N LYS A 327 11.83 -6.22 -5.35
CA LYS A 327 12.86 -6.92 -4.56
C LYS A 327 12.24 -8.00 -3.67
N CYS A 328 11.09 -7.74 -3.07
CA CYS A 328 10.35 -8.71 -2.27
C CYS A 328 9.90 -9.92 -3.11
N ASP A 329 9.35 -9.69 -4.31
CA ASP A 329 8.93 -10.75 -5.22
C ASP A 329 10.11 -11.67 -5.57
N ARG A 330 11.27 -11.09 -5.95
CA ARG A 330 12.49 -11.86 -6.22
C ARG A 330 12.98 -12.66 -5.01
N ALA A 331 12.86 -12.11 -3.81
CA ALA A 331 13.24 -12.80 -2.58
C ALA A 331 12.32 -14.01 -2.30
N GLN A 332 11.02 -13.91 -2.63
CA GLN A 332 10.08 -15.02 -2.52
C GLN A 332 10.36 -16.13 -3.53
N ASP A 333 10.69 -15.77 -4.77
CA ASP A 333 11.04 -16.74 -5.82
C ASP A 333 12.30 -17.53 -5.46
N ASN A 334 13.33 -16.86 -4.93
CA ASN A 334 14.56 -17.53 -4.48
C ASN A 334 14.30 -18.56 -3.37
N ALA A 335 13.34 -18.28 -2.47
CA ALA A 335 12.95 -19.24 -1.44
C ALA A 335 12.29 -20.49 -2.02
N ALA A 336 11.69 -20.42 -3.21
CA ALA A 336 11.12 -21.59 -3.88
C ALA A 336 12.20 -22.53 -4.45
N PHE A 337 13.40 -22.02 -4.77
CA PHE A 337 14.50 -22.79 -5.35
C PHE A 337 15.40 -23.49 -4.32
N LEU A 338 15.36 -23.08 -3.05
CA LEU A 338 16.11 -23.72 -1.95
C LEU A 338 15.43 -24.99 -1.40
N ARG A 339 14.46 -25.56 -2.13
CA ARG A 339 13.76 -26.82 -1.83
C ARG A 339 14.13 -27.93 -2.80
#